data_AF-A0A8H6Y781-F1
#
_entry.id   AF-A0A8H6Y781-F1
#
_cell.length_a   1.000
_cell.length_b   1.000
_cell.length_c   1.000
_cell.angle_alpha   90.00
_cell.angle_beta   90.00
_cell.angle_gamma   90.00
#
_symmetry.space_group_name_H-M   'P 1'
#
loop_
_entity.id
_entity.type
_entity.pdbx_description
1 polymer ?
#
loop_
_entity_poly.entity_id
_entity_poly.type
_entity_poly.pdbx_seq_one_letter_code
_entity_poly.pdbx_strand_id
1 'polypeptide(L)'
;MTLALTASSAAFFGAVIGSFLYGLFFLLAILSTVLHIQRIKRNNRVNAGASRGVVMRSVLRNPMIVASFAMFLTVTARWVLDMVNTAYGLLESEDSELYFSTPIGPTAVVGMAFFIASLVICDAMIVYRLWSVWNNSTVVAIFPFLSLLAMLACGIGFTYQMAIMTPGDSVFAARIRRWVVTDSVLNLVTNIYCTAFIAYRIHVVNSDPNLARLHGRRDLKVIFTSP
;
A
#
# COMPACT_ATOMS: atom_id res chain seq x y z
N MET A 1 4.50 30.48 -27.71
CA MET A 1 5.61 29.55 -27.40
C MET A 1 5.39 29.03 -25.98
N THR A 2 4.37 28.17 -25.84
CA THR A 2 4.02 27.51 -24.57
C THR A 2 5.02 26.38 -24.35
N LEU A 3 5.65 26.33 -23.18
CA LEU A 3 6.44 25.21 -22.70
C LEU A 3 5.54 23.97 -22.65
N ALA A 4 5.40 23.26 -23.77
CA ALA A 4 4.80 21.95 -23.78
C ALA A 4 5.76 21.04 -23.00
N LEU A 5 5.31 20.53 -21.86
CA LEU A 5 6.02 19.50 -21.12
C LEU A 5 6.14 18.30 -22.07
N THR A 6 7.31 18.08 -22.67
CA THR A 6 7.55 16.93 -23.52
C THR A 6 7.47 15.66 -22.67
N ALA A 7 6.98 14.55 -23.23
CA ALA A 7 6.77 13.32 -22.46
C ALA A 7 8.05 12.81 -21.79
N SER A 8 9.20 13.02 -22.46
CA SER A 8 10.54 12.72 -21.94
C SER A 8 10.89 13.54 -20.70
N SER A 9 10.63 14.86 -20.72
CA SER A 9 10.85 15.73 -19.56
C SER A 9 9.97 15.31 -18.38
N ALA A 10 8.69 14.97 -18.64
CA ALA A 10 7.76 14.51 -17.62
C ALA A 10 8.23 13.19 -16.98
N ALA A 11 8.71 12.23 -17.78
CA ALA A 11 9.25 10.97 -17.30
C ALA A 11 10.50 11.18 -16.43
N PHE A 12 11.41 12.05 -16.84
CA PHE A 12 12.60 12.40 -16.06
C PHE A 12 12.24 13.03 -14.71
N PHE A 13 11.37 14.04 -14.69
CA PHE A 13 10.89 14.64 -13.44
C PHE A 13 10.17 13.61 -12.56
N GLY A 14 9.38 12.73 -13.17
CA GLY A 14 8.74 11.60 -12.48
C GLY A 14 9.76 10.69 -11.79
N ALA A 15 10.85 10.32 -12.46
CA ALA A 15 11.91 9.50 -11.91
C ALA A 15 12.66 10.19 -10.75
N VAL A 16 12.94 11.50 -10.87
CA VAL A 16 13.59 12.28 -9.81
C VAL A 16 12.71 12.38 -8.56
N ILE A 17 11.43 12.75 -8.75
CA ILE A 17 10.45 12.83 -7.67
C ILE A 17 10.22 11.45 -7.06
N GLY A 18 10.10 10.42 -7.89
CA GLY A 18 9.94 9.02 -7.46
C GLY A 18 11.11 8.54 -6.61
N SER A 19 12.35 8.90 -6.97
CA SER A 19 13.55 8.55 -6.20
C SER A 19 13.62 9.29 -4.87
N PHE A 20 13.24 10.57 -4.84
CA PHE A 20 13.14 11.32 -3.59
C PHE A 20 12.09 10.71 -2.64
N LEU A 21 10.90 10.42 -3.16
CA LEU A 21 9.82 9.79 -2.40
C LEU A 21 10.18 8.38 -1.92
N TYR A 22 10.89 7.60 -2.74
CA TYR A 22 11.38 6.28 -2.36
C TYR A 22 12.40 6.37 -1.21
N GLY A 23 13.32 7.35 -1.24
CA GLY A 23 14.23 7.61 -0.12
C GLY A 23 13.50 7.92 1.18
N LEU A 24 12.44 8.75 1.13
CA LEU A 24 11.59 9.02 2.29
C LEU A 24 10.88 7.75 2.78
N PHE A 25 10.31 6.96 1.87
CA PHE A 25 9.66 5.70 2.18
C PHE A 25 10.64 4.71 2.84
N PHE A 26 11.87 4.62 2.36
CA PHE A 26 12.91 3.77 2.92
C PHE A 26 13.22 4.14 4.37
N LEU A 27 13.37 5.43 4.67
CA LEU A 27 13.57 5.91 6.04
C LEU A 27 12.36 5.58 6.93
N LEU A 28 11.14 5.78 6.45
CA LEU A 28 9.91 5.43 7.17
C LEU A 28 9.80 3.93 7.42
N ALA A 29 10.20 3.10 6.45
CA ALA A 29 10.21 1.65 6.58
C ALA A 29 11.20 1.17 7.66
N ILE A 30 12.40 1.77 7.72
CA ILE A 30 13.39 1.50 8.78
C ILE A 30 12.82 1.90 10.14
N LEU A 31 12.34 3.14 10.27
CA LEU A 31 11.78 3.65 11.53
C LEU A 31 10.61 2.77 12.00
N SER A 32 9.68 2.44 11.10
CA SER A 32 8.55 1.56 11.39
C SER A 32 8.99 0.18 11.88
N THR A 33 10.00 -0.40 11.23
CA THR A 33 10.54 -1.72 11.59
C THR A 33 11.22 -1.68 12.95
N VAL A 34 12.05 -0.66 13.21
CA VAL A 34 12.71 -0.46 14.51
C VAL A 34 11.67 -0.28 15.62
N LEU A 35 10.65 0.55 15.42
CA LEU A 35 9.58 0.77 16.40
C LEU A 35 8.77 -0.51 16.67
N HIS A 36 8.46 -1.30 15.64
CA HIS A 36 7.81 -2.60 15.83
C HIS A 36 8.68 -3.57 16.62
N ILE A 37 9.97 -3.68 16.31
CA ILE A 37 10.90 -4.54 17.03
C ILE A 37 11.03 -4.09 18.48
N GLN A 38 11.12 -2.77 18.73
CA GLN A 38 11.17 -2.23 20.08
C GLN A 38 9.88 -2.51 20.85
N ARG A 39 8.70 -2.40 20.20
CA ARG A 39 7.40 -2.72 20.81
C ARG A 39 7.31 -4.19 21.18
N ILE A 40 7.76 -5.09 20.31
CA ILE A 40 7.77 -6.54 20.55
C ILE A 40 8.78 -6.91 21.64
N LYS A 41 9.98 -6.32 21.62
CA LYS A 41 10.97 -6.50 22.68
C LYS A 41 10.45 -5.97 24.02
N ARG A 42 9.73 -4.84 24.05
CA ARG A 42 9.11 -4.31 25.26
C ARG A 42 8.02 -5.25 25.78
N ASN A 43 7.18 -5.77 24.89
CA ASN A 43 6.14 -6.73 25.24
C ASN A 43 6.72 -8.06 25.75
N ASN A 44 7.77 -8.57 25.10
CA ASN A 44 8.44 -9.81 25.51
C ASN A 44 9.41 -9.64 26.67
N ARG A 45 9.87 -8.42 27.01
CA ARG A 45 10.66 -8.16 28.23
C ARG A 45 9.85 -8.42 29.50
N VAL A 46 8.52 -8.32 29.43
CA VAL A 46 7.62 -8.76 30.50
C VAL A 46 7.71 -10.28 30.70
N ASN A 47 8.02 -11.03 29.65
CA ASN A 47 8.25 -12.48 29.65
C ASN A 47 9.77 -12.77 29.66
N ALA A 48 10.43 -12.51 30.78
CA ALA A 48 11.86 -12.68 30.95
C ALA A 48 12.33 -14.10 30.53
N GLY A 49 13.10 -14.21 29.43
CA GLY A 49 13.80 -15.45 29.02
C GLY A 49 13.55 -15.97 27.60
N ALA A 50 12.74 -15.32 26.76
CA ALA A 50 12.45 -15.84 25.42
C ALA A 50 13.69 -15.86 24.49
N SER A 51 14.05 -17.06 24.00
CA SER A 51 15.12 -17.28 23.00
C SER A 51 14.88 -16.48 21.71
N ARG A 52 15.95 -16.03 21.03
CA ARG A 52 15.90 -15.29 19.74
C ARG A 52 14.95 -15.95 18.72
N GLY A 53 14.90 -17.28 18.70
CA GLY A 53 14.00 -18.03 17.81
C GLY A 53 12.51 -17.86 18.12
N VAL A 54 12.14 -17.80 19.41
CA VAL A 54 10.75 -17.56 19.85
C VAL A 54 10.32 -16.14 19.51
N VAL A 55 11.23 -15.17 19.66
CA VAL A 55 10.99 -13.78 19.27
C VAL A 55 10.80 -13.68 17.75
N MET A 56 11.65 -14.30 16.93
CA MET A 56 11.52 -14.30 15.47
C MET A 56 10.21 -14.95 15.00
N ARG A 57 9.81 -16.07 15.61
CA ARG A 57 8.55 -16.75 15.29
C ARG A 57 7.33 -15.89 15.64
N SER A 58 7.39 -15.19 16.78
CA SER A 58 6.34 -14.23 17.17
C SER A 58 6.27 -13.05 16.21
N VAL A 59 7.42 -12.52 15.78
CA VAL A 59 7.53 -11.46 14.76
C VAL A 59 6.89 -11.89 13.44
N LEU A 60 7.23 -13.07 12.92
CA LEU A 60 6.68 -13.60 11.66
C LEU A 60 5.18 -13.93 11.74
N ARG A 61 4.66 -14.24 12.94
CA ARG A 61 3.22 -14.46 13.15
C ARG A 61 2.41 -13.17 13.15
N ASN A 62 3.04 -12.00 13.27
CA ASN A 62 2.34 -10.73 13.21
C ASN A 62 2.12 -10.33 11.74
N PRO A 63 0.88 -10.40 11.21
CA PRO A 63 0.59 -10.14 9.80
C PRO A 63 1.01 -8.72 9.37
N MET A 64 1.02 -7.78 10.32
CA MET A 64 1.44 -6.40 10.08
C MET A 64 2.93 -6.27 9.71
N ILE A 65 3.80 -7.16 10.21
CA ILE A 65 5.24 -7.13 9.90
C ILE A 65 5.47 -7.77 8.54
N VAL A 66 4.79 -8.89 8.27
CA VAL A 66 4.81 -9.55 6.96
C VAL A 66 4.34 -8.59 5.88
N ALA A 67 3.22 -7.88 6.11
CA ALA A 67 2.70 -6.88 5.18
C ALA A 67 3.67 -5.70 4.99
N SER A 68 4.30 -5.21 6.07
CA SER A 68 5.29 -4.12 5.96
C SER A 68 6.51 -4.54 5.12
N PHE A 69 6.98 -5.77 5.28
CA PHE A 69 8.10 -6.30 4.50
C PHE A 69 7.72 -6.55 3.04
N ALA A 70 6.52 -7.10 2.79
CA ALA A 70 5.99 -7.29 1.44
C ALA A 70 5.80 -5.96 0.71
N MET A 71 5.30 -4.94 1.41
CA MET A 71 5.18 -3.57 0.89
C MET A 71 6.57 -3.00 0.55
N PHE A 72 7.55 -3.18 1.42
CA PHE A 72 8.93 -2.74 1.16
C PHE A 72 9.52 -3.37 -0.11
N LEU A 73 9.35 -4.68 -0.29
CA LEU A 73 9.84 -5.38 -1.49
C LEU A 73 9.12 -4.94 -2.75
N THR A 74 7.80 -4.82 -2.73
CA THR A 74 6.99 -4.43 -3.89
C THR A 74 7.27 -2.98 -4.32
N VAL A 75 7.40 -2.05 -3.37
CA VAL A 75 7.76 -0.65 -3.64
C VAL A 75 9.18 -0.54 -4.20
N THR A 76 10.14 -1.28 -3.63
CA THR A 76 11.51 -1.33 -4.15
C THR A 76 11.54 -1.87 -5.58
N ALA A 77 10.85 -2.99 -5.85
CA ALA A 77 10.77 -3.57 -7.19
C ALA A 77 10.15 -2.59 -8.19
N ARG A 78 9.05 -1.93 -7.82
CA ARG A 78 8.40 -0.91 -8.66
C ARG A 78 9.36 0.23 -9.01
N TRP A 79 10.10 0.74 -8.03
CA TRP A 79 11.06 1.83 -8.22
C TRP A 79 12.20 1.42 -9.16
N VAL A 80 12.78 0.23 -8.97
CA VAL A 80 13.83 -0.28 -9.86
C VAL A 80 13.33 -0.39 -11.30
N LEU A 81 12.12 -0.91 -11.50
CA LEU A 81 11.50 -1.00 -12.82
C LEU A 81 11.28 0.38 -13.44
N ASP A 82 10.91 1.38 -12.64
CA ASP A 82 10.75 2.76 -13.10
C ASP A 82 12.06 3.38 -13.58
N MET A 83 13.15 3.16 -12.82
CA MET A 83 14.49 3.61 -13.18
C MET A 83 14.99 2.93 -14.46
N VAL A 84 14.84 1.61 -14.56
CA VAL A 84 15.24 0.86 -15.77
C VAL A 84 14.43 1.32 -16.98
N ASN A 85 13.11 1.48 -16.83
CA ASN A 85 12.24 1.93 -17.92
C ASN A 85 12.58 3.35 -18.38
N THR A 86 12.89 4.24 -17.43
CA THR A 86 13.25 5.63 -17.74
C THR A 86 14.64 5.72 -18.38
N ALA A 87 15.61 4.93 -17.91
CA ALA A 87 16.94 4.86 -18.51
C ALA A 87 16.88 4.34 -19.94
N TYR A 88 16.14 3.25 -20.18
CA TYR A 88 15.94 2.70 -21.51
C TYR A 88 15.27 3.71 -22.45
N GLY A 89 14.17 4.33 -22.01
CA GLY A 89 13.43 5.32 -22.80
C GLY A 89 14.14 6.65 -23.04
N LEU A 90 15.25 6.94 -22.34
CA LEU A 90 16.05 8.16 -22.56
C LEU A 90 17.36 7.90 -23.31
N LEU A 91 17.95 6.72 -23.13
CA LEU A 91 19.29 6.41 -23.63
C LEU A 91 19.29 5.49 -24.85
N GLU A 92 18.32 4.58 -24.95
CA GLU A 92 18.33 3.50 -25.94
C GLU A 92 17.18 3.59 -26.95
N SER A 93 16.11 4.32 -26.66
CA SER A 93 14.99 4.49 -27.60
C SER A 93 15.36 5.42 -28.76
N GLU A 94 15.02 5.03 -29.99
CA GLU A 94 15.17 5.88 -31.19
C GLU A 94 14.34 7.18 -31.10
N ASP A 95 13.15 7.10 -30.48
CA ASP A 95 12.28 8.25 -30.23
C ASP A 95 11.74 8.20 -28.79
N SER A 96 12.35 8.98 -27.90
CA SER A 96 11.97 9.07 -26.50
C SER A 96 10.57 9.66 -26.30
N GLU A 97 10.13 10.59 -27.16
CA GLU A 97 8.79 11.18 -27.00
C GLU A 97 7.70 10.17 -27.36
N LEU A 98 7.91 9.38 -28.40
CA LEU A 98 7.00 8.30 -28.77
C LEU A 98 7.01 7.18 -27.71
N TYR A 99 8.18 6.82 -27.18
CA TYR A 99 8.31 5.80 -26.13
C TYR A 99 7.52 6.16 -24.87
N PHE A 100 7.67 7.39 -24.36
CA PHE A 100 6.96 7.81 -23.14
C PHE A 100 5.49 8.16 -23.37
N SER A 101 5.08 8.49 -24.59
CA SER A 101 3.67 8.70 -24.93
C SER A 101 2.89 7.39 -25.13
N THR A 102 3.57 6.26 -25.34
CA THR A 102 2.96 4.93 -25.48
C THR A 102 3.51 3.93 -24.45
N PRO A 103 3.08 4.00 -23.17
CA PRO A 103 3.59 3.15 -22.09
C PRO A 103 3.03 1.72 -22.15
N ILE A 104 3.24 1.01 -23.26
CA ILE A 104 2.71 -0.34 -23.54
C ILE A 104 3.79 -1.43 -23.35
N GLY A 105 5.03 -1.03 -23.07
CA GLY A 105 6.15 -1.96 -22.92
C GLY A 105 5.99 -2.96 -21.75
N PRO A 106 6.67 -4.14 -21.83
CA PRO A 106 6.58 -5.17 -20.80
C PRO A 106 7.04 -4.66 -19.41
N THR A 107 8.03 -3.77 -19.37
CA THR A 107 8.49 -3.08 -18.16
C THR A 107 7.40 -2.22 -17.52
N ALA A 108 6.62 -1.51 -18.33
CA ALA A 108 5.51 -0.68 -17.87
C ALA A 108 4.36 -1.54 -17.31
N VAL A 109 4.02 -2.64 -17.98
CA VAL A 109 2.97 -3.57 -17.52
C VAL A 109 3.38 -4.24 -16.19
N VAL A 110 4.60 -4.76 -16.10
CA VAL A 110 5.11 -5.37 -14.86
C VAL A 110 5.21 -4.33 -13.74
N GLY A 111 5.66 -3.11 -14.06
CA GLY A 111 5.64 -1.99 -13.11
C GLY A 111 4.23 -1.73 -12.58
N MET A 112 3.22 -1.66 -13.44
CA MET A 112 1.84 -1.48 -13.02
C MET A 112 1.32 -2.62 -12.14
N ALA A 113 1.70 -3.87 -12.42
CA ALA A 113 1.35 -5.00 -11.56
C ALA A 113 1.94 -4.86 -10.13
N PHE A 114 3.21 -4.46 -10.01
CA PHE A 114 3.82 -4.19 -8.69
C PHE A 114 3.18 -3.00 -7.99
N PHE A 115 2.79 -1.97 -8.74
CA PHE A 115 2.06 -0.82 -8.19
C PHE A 115 0.71 -1.25 -7.60
N ILE A 116 -0.10 -2.00 -8.36
CA ILE A 116 -1.39 -2.52 -7.87
C ILE A 116 -1.19 -3.44 -6.67
N ALA A 117 -0.19 -4.33 -6.70
CA ALA A 117 0.12 -5.19 -5.56
C ALA A 117 0.44 -4.36 -4.30
N SER A 118 1.21 -3.27 -4.44
CA SER A 118 1.53 -2.39 -3.32
C SER A 118 0.28 -1.69 -2.75
N LEU A 119 -0.64 -1.23 -3.61
CA LEU A 119 -1.91 -0.62 -3.19
C LEU A 119 -2.78 -1.62 -2.40
N VAL A 120 -2.91 -2.84 -2.92
CA VAL A 120 -3.69 -3.90 -2.29
C VAL A 120 -3.12 -4.26 -0.92
N ILE A 121 -1.79 -4.35 -0.79
CA ILE A 121 -1.14 -4.58 0.51
C ILE A 121 -1.44 -3.42 1.48
N CYS A 122 -1.39 -2.17 1.01
CA CYS A 122 -1.72 -0.99 1.82
C CYS A 122 -3.15 -1.04 2.35
N ASP A 123 -4.12 -1.26 1.46
CA ASP A 123 -5.53 -1.28 1.83
C ASP A 123 -5.81 -2.46 2.76
N ALA A 124 -5.22 -3.63 2.50
CA ALA A 124 -5.37 -4.80 3.36
C ALA A 124 -4.82 -4.54 4.77
N MET A 125 -3.71 -3.80 4.90
CA MET A 125 -3.21 -3.36 6.20
C MET A 125 -4.18 -2.44 6.93
N ILE A 126 -4.86 -1.52 6.23
CA ILE A 126 -5.85 -0.62 6.83
C ILE A 126 -7.09 -1.42 7.27
N VAL A 127 -7.58 -2.33 6.44
CA VAL A 127 -8.71 -3.21 6.79
C VAL A 127 -8.38 -4.07 8.01
N TYR A 128 -7.18 -4.65 8.06
CA TYR A 128 -6.72 -5.42 9.22
C TYR A 128 -6.69 -4.58 10.50
N ARG A 129 -6.21 -3.32 10.42
CA ARG A 129 -6.21 -2.40 11.56
C ARG A 129 -7.63 -2.07 12.03
N LEU A 130 -8.53 -1.78 11.11
CA LEU A 130 -9.93 -1.49 11.42
C LEU A 130 -10.58 -2.69 12.14
N TRP A 131 -10.37 -3.90 11.60
CA TRP A 131 -10.89 -5.13 12.20
C TRP A 131 -10.36 -5.38 13.61
N SER A 132 -9.06 -5.15 13.83
CA SER A 132 -8.43 -5.28 15.15
C SER A 132 -8.98 -4.28 16.17
N VAL A 133 -9.28 -3.03 15.78
CA VAL A 133 -9.84 -2.00 16.67
C VAL A 133 -11.27 -2.31 17.10
N TRP A 134 -12.03 -2.98 16.23
CA TRP A 134 -13.43 -3.33 16.49
C TRP A 134 -13.62 -4.69 17.18
N ASN A 135 -12.57 -5.23 17.84
CA ASN A 135 -12.62 -6.48 18.59
C ASN A 135 -13.12 -7.67 17.74
N ASN A 136 -12.61 -7.78 16.51
CA ASN A 136 -12.95 -8.82 15.54
C ASN A 136 -14.40 -8.81 15.02
N SER A 137 -15.16 -7.71 15.17
CA SER A 137 -16.47 -7.60 14.52
C SER A 137 -16.31 -7.59 13.00
N THR A 138 -16.61 -8.72 12.36
CA THR A 138 -16.49 -8.93 10.92
C THR A 138 -17.43 -8.03 10.12
N VAL A 139 -18.55 -7.60 10.71
CA VAL A 139 -19.56 -6.77 10.04
C VAL A 139 -18.98 -5.45 9.50
N VAL A 140 -18.07 -4.82 10.24
CA VAL A 140 -17.46 -3.53 9.86
C VAL A 140 -16.37 -3.72 8.79
N ALA A 141 -15.76 -4.90 8.72
CA ALA A 141 -14.68 -5.23 7.79
C ALA A 141 -15.18 -5.76 6.44
N ILE A 142 -16.44 -6.19 6.32
CA ILE A 142 -17.00 -6.74 5.06
C ILE A 142 -16.97 -5.70 3.95
N PHE A 143 -17.42 -4.46 4.21
CA PHE A 143 -17.45 -3.40 3.20
C PHE A 143 -16.06 -3.09 2.63
N PRO A 144 -15.04 -2.76 3.46
CA PRO A 144 -13.71 -2.47 2.92
C PRO A 144 -13.00 -3.71 2.36
N PHE A 145 -13.39 -4.93 2.76
CA PHE A 145 -12.89 -6.15 2.12
C PHE A 145 -13.48 -6.35 0.72
N LEU A 146 -14.78 -6.09 0.56
CA LEU A 146 -15.45 -6.17 -0.75
C LEU A 146 -14.91 -5.10 -1.70
N SER A 147 -14.66 -3.89 -1.23
CA SER A 147 -14.03 -2.84 -2.05
C SER A 147 -12.59 -3.21 -2.43
N LEU A 148 -11.84 -3.87 -1.55
CA LEU A 148 -10.52 -4.42 -1.86
C LEU A 148 -10.55 -5.42 -3.01
N LEU A 149 -11.51 -6.34 -3.00
CA LEU A 149 -11.70 -7.31 -4.09
C LEU A 149 -12.10 -6.60 -5.40
N ALA A 150 -12.92 -5.56 -5.31
CA ALA A 150 -13.29 -4.76 -6.47
C ALA A 150 -12.07 -4.00 -7.05
N MET A 151 -11.22 -3.42 -6.21
CA MET A 151 -9.97 -2.76 -6.62
C MET A 151 -8.99 -3.76 -7.24
N LEU A 152 -8.84 -4.94 -6.65
CA LEU A 152 -8.06 -6.04 -7.23
C LEU A 152 -8.54 -6.41 -8.64
N ALA A 153 -9.85 -6.59 -8.81
CA ALA A 153 -10.43 -6.91 -10.11
C ALA A 153 -10.21 -5.77 -11.13
N CYS A 154 -10.37 -4.51 -10.70
CA CYS A 154 -10.10 -3.34 -11.54
C CYS A 154 -8.62 -3.26 -11.95
N GLY A 155 -7.70 -3.50 -11.03
CA GLY A 155 -6.26 -3.51 -11.29
C GLY A 155 -5.83 -4.63 -12.25
N ILE A 156 -6.37 -5.84 -12.10
CA ILE A 156 -6.14 -6.94 -13.04
C ILE A 156 -6.68 -6.58 -14.42
N GLY A 157 -7.91 -6.04 -14.48
CA GLY A 157 -8.52 -5.57 -15.73
C GLY A 157 -7.67 -4.50 -16.41
N PHE A 158 -7.17 -3.52 -15.66
CA PHE A 158 -6.29 -2.48 -16.16
C PHE A 158 -4.97 -3.05 -16.72
N THR A 159 -4.29 -3.91 -15.97
CA THR A 159 -3.01 -4.52 -16.39
C THR A 159 -3.18 -5.38 -17.63
N TYR A 160 -4.29 -6.11 -17.72
CA TYR A 160 -4.63 -6.92 -18.89
C TYR A 160 -4.90 -6.07 -20.13
N GLN A 161 -5.63 -4.96 -19.99
CA GLN A 161 -5.88 -4.02 -21.09
C GLN A 161 -4.58 -3.36 -21.56
N MET A 162 -3.65 -3.05 -20.65
CA MET A 162 -2.32 -2.52 -20.99
C MET A 162 -1.48 -3.54 -21.77
N ALA A 163 -1.56 -4.83 -21.43
CA ALA A 163 -0.78 -5.89 -22.08
C ALA A 163 -1.21 -6.19 -23.53
N ILE A 164 -2.46 -5.92 -23.89
CA ILE A 164 -3.04 -6.21 -25.22
C ILE A 164 -3.07 -4.95 -26.09
N MET A 165 -2.68 -3.81 -25.55
CA MET A 165 -2.82 -2.53 -26.22
C MET A 165 -1.99 -2.48 -27.51
N THR A 166 -2.63 -2.06 -28.60
CA THR A 166 -1.95 -1.75 -29.87
C THR A 166 -1.90 -0.22 -30.00
N PRO A 167 -0.76 0.39 -30.40
CA PRO A 167 -0.66 1.84 -30.53
C PRO A 167 -1.63 2.38 -31.59
N GLY A 168 -2.52 3.31 -31.23
CA GLY A 168 -3.37 4.04 -32.18
C GLY A 168 -4.88 4.03 -31.90
N ASP A 169 -5.39 3.16 -31.05
CA ASP A 169 -6.84 3.05 -30.81
C ASP A 169 -7.35 3.92 -29.66
N SER A 170 -8.10 4.98 -29.99
CA SER A 170 -8.72 5.91 -29.03
C SER A 170 -9.79 5.28 -28.14
N VAL A 171 -10.45 4.21 -28.62
CA VAL A 171 -11.52 3.50 -27.88
C VAL A 171 -10.95 2.75 -26.67
N PHE A 172 -9.74 2.20 -26.78
CA PHE A 172 -9.07 1.52 -25.69
C PHE A 172 -8.56 2.50 -24.62
N ALA A 173 -8.04 3.66 -25.02
CA ALA A 173 -7.70 4.74 -24.07
C ALA A 173 -8.90 5.18 -23.22
N ALA A 174 -10.10 5.22 -23.82
CA ALA A 174 -11.34 5.50 -23.08
C ALA A 174 -11.71 4.38 -22.09
N ARG A 175 -11.48 3.11 -22.43
CA ARG A 175 -11.71 1.96 -21.52
C ARG A 175 -10.74 1.97 -20.35
N ILE A 176 -9.45 2.16 -20.62
CA ILE A 176 -8.39 2.26 -19.60
C ILE A 176 -8.72 3.38 -18.61
N ARG A 177 -9.09 4.55 -19.11
CA ARG A 177 -9.49 5.69 -18.26
C ARG A 177 -10.66 5.36 -17.33
N ARG A 178 -11.66 4.57 -17.79
CA ARG A 178 -12.77 4.16 -16.92
C ARG A 178 -12.29 3.28 -15.76
N TRP A 179 -11.43 2.29 -16.03
CA TRP A 179 -10.85 1.45 -14.98
C TRP A 179 -10.09 2.27 -13.94
N VAL A 180 -9.26 3.22 -14.39
CA VAL A 180 -8.49 4.10 -13.50
C VAL A 180 -9.41 4.99 -12.65
N VAL A 181 -10.44 5.57 -13.24
CA VAL A 181 -11.39 6.42 -12.50
C VAL A 181 -12.18 5.59 -11.49
N THR A 182 -12.67 4.41 -11.87
CA THR A 182 -13.38 3.51 -10.96
C THR A 182 -12.49 3.08 -9.79
N ASP A 183 -11.25 2.67 -10.08
CA ASP A 183 -10.27 2.30 -9.06
C ASP A 183 -9.96 3.47 -8.10
N SER A 184 -9.77 4.67 -8.65
CA SER A 184 -9.53 5.89 -7.85
C SER A 184 -10.70 6.23 -6.93
N VAL A 185 -11.94 6.13 -7.43
CA VAL A 185 -13.15 6.40 -6.64
C VAL A 185 -13.33 5.34 -5.54
N LEU A 186 -13.15 4.06 -5.86
CA LEU A 186 -13.25 2.97 -4.89
C LEU A 186 -12.21 3.12 -3.77
N ASN A 187 -10.97 3.46 -4.13
CA ASN A 187 -9.90 3.69 -3.18
C ASN A 187 -10.21 4.87 -2.25
N LEU A 188 -10.68 5.99 -2.81
CA LEU A 188 -11.04 7.18 -2.03
C LEU A 188 -12.20 6.90 -1.07
N VAL A 189 -13.26 6.25 -1.55
CA VAL A 189 -14.43 5.87 -0.72
C VAL A 189 -14.00 4.92 0.41
N THR A 190 -13.16 3.94 0.11
CA THR A 190 -12.66 2.97 1.11
C THR A 190 -11.84 3.69 2.18
N ASN A 191 -10.92 4.57 1.79
CA ASN A 191 -10.07 5.30 2.73
C ASN A 191 -10.87 6.29 3.60
N ILE A 192 -11.85 6.99 3.04
CA ILE A 192 -12.75 7.85 3.82
C ILE A 192 -13.57 7.02 4.80
N TYR A 193 -14.15 5.91 4.34
CA TYR A 193 -14.95 5.02 5.18
C TYR A 193 -14.12 4.48 6.35
N CYS A 194 -12.93 3.93 6.08
CA CYS A 194 -12.02 3.42 7.10
C CYS A 194 -11.62 4.50 8.11
N THR A 195 -11.25 5.69 7.63
CA THR A 195 -10.81 6.80 8.49
C THR A 195 -11.96 7.30 9.37
N ALA A 196 -13.15 7.51 8.79
CA ALA A 196 -14.33 7.96 9.51
C ALA A 196 -14.75 6.95 10.59
N PHE A 197 -14.74 5.65 10.29
CA PHE A 197 -15.07 4.62 11.27
C PHE A 197 -14.04 4.49 12.39
N ILE A 198 -12.75 4.64 12.09
CA ILE A 198 -11.69 4.67 13.10
C ILE A 198 -11.88 5.89 14.00
N ALA A 199 -12.05 7.08 13.42
CA ALA A 199 -12.25 8.32 14.15
C ALA A 199 -13.51 8.29 15.03
N TYR A 200 -14.63 7.81 14.48
CA TYR A 200 -15.87 7.62 15.22
C TYR A 200 -15.68 6.68 16.40
N ARG A 201 -14.98 5.56 16.21
CA ARG A 201 -14.74 4.61 17.30
C ARG A 201 -13.86 5.21 18.40
N ILE A 202 -12.82 5.96 18.04
CA ILE A 202 -11.98 6.67 19.02
C ILE A 202 -12.83 7.68 19.79
N HIS A 203 -13.68 8.44 19.10
CA HIS A 203 -14.57 9.41 19.72
C HIS A 203 -15.54 8.74 20.71
N VAL A 204 -16.20 7.65 20.32
CA VAL A 204 -17.11 6.90 21.19
C VAL A 204 -16.39 6.34 22.43
N VAL A 205 -15.17 5.80 22.25
CA VAL A 205 -14.38 5.30 23.39
C VAL A 205 -13.94 6.45 24.31
N ASN A 206 -13.65 7.63 23.77
CA ASN A 206 -13.25 8.80 24.55
C ASN A 206 -14.42 9.50 25.26
N SER A 207 -15.60 9.53 24.63
CA SER A 207 -16.81 10.13 25.20
C SER A 207 -17.43 9.32 26.33
N ASP A 208 -17.12 8.02 26.43
CA ASP A 208 -17.67 7.14 27.44
C ASP A 208 -16.58 6.68 28.43
N PRO A 209 -16.40 7.39 29.56
CA PRO A 209 -15.31 7.13 30.51
C PRO A 209 -15.33 5.71 31.10
N ASN A 210 -16.50 5.03 31.08
CA ASN A 210 -16.61 3.63 31.49
C ASN A 210 -16.02 2.67 30.44
N LEU A 211 -16.18 2.97 29.14
CA LEU A 211 -15.55 2.21 28.04
C LEU A 211 -14.05 2.49 27.91
N ALA A 212 -13.60 3.73 28.18
CA ALA A 212 -12.18 4.06 28.27
C ALA A 212 -11.51 3.30 29.43
N ARG A 213 -12.16 3.25 30.60
CA ARG A 213 -11.71 2.43 31.74
C ARG A 213 -11.70 0.93 31.40
N LEU A 214 -12.68 0.42 30.66
CA LEU A 214 -12.70 -0.99 30.24
C LEU A 214 -11.60 -1.32 29.20
N HIS A 215 -11.26 -0.41 28.28
CA HIS A 215 -10.12 -0.61 27.36
C HIS A 215 -8.77 -0.51 28.07
N GLY A 216 -8.57 0.48 28.95
CA GLY A 216 -7.36 0.54 29.78
C GLY A 216 -7.22 -0.70 30.68
N ARG A 217 -8.34 -1.26 31.16
CA ARG A 217 -8.38 -2.51 31.92
C ARG A 217 -8.21 -3.76 31.05
N ARG A 218 -8.54 -3.73 29.75
CA ARG A 218 -8.28 -4.81 28.78
C ARG A 218 -6.83 -4.83 28.32
N ASP A 219 -6.19 -3.69 28.10
CA ASP A 219 -4.74 -3.64 27.90
C ASP A 219 -4.01 -4.19 29.13
N LEU A 220 -4.51 -3.90 30.35
CA LEU A 220 -4.03 -4.55 31.58
C LEU A 220 -4.40 -6.05 31.65
N LYS A 221 -5.57 -6.48 31.18
CA LYS A 221 -5.94 -7.91 31.19
C LYS A 221 -5.14 -8.73 30.19
N VAL A 222 -4.83 -8.21 28.99
CA VAL A 222 -3.92 -8.87 28.04
C VAL A 222 -2.50 -8.96 28.60
N ILE A 223 -2.11 -8.05 29.50
CA ILE A 223 -0.81 -8.12 30.22
C ILE A 223 -0.84 -9.10 31.41
N PHE A 224 -1.99 -9.34 32.04
CA PHE A 224 -2.10 -10.17 33.27
C PHE A 224 -2.81 -11.52 33.10
N THR A 225 -3.38 -11.85 31.93
CA THR A 225 -4.06 -13.14 31.69
C THR A 225 -3.60 -13.84 30.41
N SER A 226 -2.29 -14.04 30.24
CA SER A 226 -1.79 -15.16 29.42
C SER A 226 -1.02 -16.13 30.33
N PRO A 227 -1.52 -17.36 30.56
CA PRO A 227 -0.75 -18.42 31.21
C PRO A 227 0.49 -18.81 30.38
#